data_AF-A0A9Y1BJ90-F1
#
_entry.id   AF-A0A9Y1BJ90-F1
#
_cell.length_a   1.000
_cell.length_b   1.000
_cell.length_c   1.000
_cell.angle_alpha   90.00
_cell.angle_beta   90.00
_cell.angle_gamma   90.00
#
_symmetry.space_group_name_H-M   'P 1'
#
loop_
_entity.id
_entity.type
_entity.pdbx_description
1 polymer ?
#
loop_
_entity_poly.entity_id
_entity_poly.type
_entity_poly.pdbx_seq_one_letter_code
_entity_poly.pdbx_strand_id
1 'polypeptide(L)'
;MQVDNLTYNANDIRNDVPELSDKAEELIELLKESRYIFEQLFVLEIDFDLSEDEEREIMTQVNFISPVVNYARIVQLVFQLTYYKLIFKKVLSKNLNIPLTKQINACITKIEQYLVILEDHYFSR
;
A
#
# COMPACT_ATOMS: atom_id res chain seq x y z
N MET A 1 -4.54 8.60 -14.87
CA MET A 1 -3.60 7.45 -14.95
C MET A 1 -4.46 6.19 -14.90
N GLN A 2 -4.48 5.36 -15.95
CA GLN A 2 -5.11 4.04 -15.85
C GLN A 2 -4.31 3.26 -14.80
N VAL A 3 -4.94 2.84 -13.71
CA VAL A 3 -4.35 1.90 -12.76
C VAL A 3 -4.36 0.56 -13.45
N ASP A 4 -3.39 0.35 -14.35
CA ASP A 4 -3.17 -0.94 -14.99
C ASP A 4 -3.01 -1.99 -13.90
N ASN A 5 -3.76 -3.08 -14.06
CA ASN A 5 -3.94 -4.17 -13.12
C ASN A 5 -2.61 -4.69 -12.55
N LEU A 6 -2.21 -4.15 -11.40
CA LEU A 6 -1.33 -4.82 -10.45
C LEU A 6 -2.16 -5.91 -9.75
N THR A 7 -2.58 -6.91 -10.52
CA THR A 7 -3.22 -8.10 -9.95
C THR A 7 -2.10 -8.98 -9.42
N TYR A 8 -1.60 -8.65 -8.23
CA TYR A 8 -0.81 -9.60 -7.46
C TYR A 8 -1.64 -10.86 -7.29
N ASN A 9 -1.05 -12.03 -7.52
CA ASN A 9 -1.59 -13.28 -7.02
C ASN A 9 -0.70 -13.77 -5.86
N ALA A 10 -1.26 -14.61 -4.98
CA ALA A 10 -0.53 -15.05 -3.79
C ALA A 10 0.74 -15.84 -4.12
N ASN A 11 0.80 -16.52 -5.28
CA ASN A 11 1.98 -17.26 -5.70
C ASN A 11 3.12 -16.33 -6.12
N ASP A 12 2.82 -15.21 -6.78
CA ASP A 12 3.83 -14.20 -7.12
C ASP A 12 4.47 -13.64 -5.85
N ILE A 13 3.65 -13.31 -4.83
CA ILE A 13 4.17 -12.82 -3.54
C ILE A 13 5.03 -13.89 -2.85
N ARG A 14 4.55 -15.14 -2.78
CA ARG A 14 5.29 -16.25 -2.16
C ARG A 14 6.67 -16.48 -2.78
N ASN A 15 6.77 -16.33 -4.10
CA ASN A 15 8.00 -16.58 -4.83
C ASN A 15 8.92 -15.35 -4.84
N ASP A 16 8.35 -14.16 -4.97
CA ASP A 16 9.11 -12.95 -5.22
C ASP A 16 9.49 -12.21 -3.91
N VAL A 17 8.73 -12.42 -2.83
CA VAL A 17 8.92 -11.78 -1.51
C VAL A 17 8.83 -12.83 -0.40
N PRO A 18 9.89 -13.64 -0.17
CA PRO A 18 9.86 -14.81 0.70
C PRO A 18 9.38 -14.55 2.14
N GLU A 19 9.68 -13.38 2.69
CA GLU A 19 9.33 -12.93 4.04
C GLU A 19 7.83 -12.71 4.23
N LEU A 20 7.09 -12.63 3.12
CA LEU A 20 5.64 -12.50 3.11
C LEU A 20 4.95 -13.78 2.61
N SER A 21 5.70 -14.88 2.41
CA SER A 21 5.15 -16.11 1.84
C SER A 21 4.01 -16.72 2.67
N ASP A 22 4.16 -16.76 3.99
CA ASP A 22 3.14 -17.25 4.93
C ASP A 22 1.92 -16.33 5.01
N LYS A 23 2.11 -15.04 4.72
CA LYS A 23 1.08 -13.99 4.75
C LYS A 23 0.56 -13.57 3.38
N ALA A 24 0.97 -14.26 2.32
CA ALA A 24 0.69 -13.82 0.95
C ALA A 24 -0.80 -13.70 0.66
N GLU A 25 -1.63 -14.63 1.14
CA GLU A 25 -3.08 -14.58 0.97
C GLU A 25 -3.70 -13.39 1.74
N GLU A 26 -3.26 -13.16 2.97
CA GLU A 26 -3.71 -12.02 3.77
C GLU A 26 -3.33 -10.68 3.12
N LEU A 27 -2.14 -10.59 2.54
CA LEU A 27 -1.69 -9.41 1.81
C LEU A 27 -2.52 -9.19 0.54
N ILE A 28 -2.84 -10.25 -0.21
CA ILE A 28 -3.73 -10.13 -1.38
C ILE A 28 -5.10 -9.61 -0.98
N GLU A 29 -5.69 -10.13 0.09
CA GLU A 29 -6.99 -9.66 0.58
C GLU A 29 -6.90 -8.19 1.05
N LEU A 30 -5.81 -7.79 1.71
CA LEU A 30 -5.58 -6.38 2.06
C LEU A 30 -5.49 -5.48 0.81
N LEU A 31 -4.79 -5.90 -0.25
CA LEU A 31 -4.67 -5.13 -1.48
C LEU A 31 -6.01 -4.99 -2.21
N LYS A 32 -6.83 -6.06 -2.21
CA LYS A 32 -8.21 -6.03 -2.73
C LYS A 32 -9.10 -5.11 -1.91
N GLU A 33 -9.06 -5.21 -0.59
CA GLU A 33 -9.83 -4.37 0.33
C GLU A 33 -9.44 -2.89 0.16
N SER A 34 -8.14 -2.61 0.06
CA SER A 34 -7.64 -1.25 -0.16
C SER A 34 -8.09 -0.68 -1.50
N ARG A 35 -8.04 -1.49 -2.57
CA ARG A 35 -8.56 -1.11 -3.89
C ARG A 35 -10.06 -0.83 -3.84
N TYR A 36 -10.84 -1.68 -3.19
CA TYR A 36 -12.28 -1.49 -3.04
C TYR A 36 -12.58 -0.16 -2.34
N ILE A 37 -11.90 0.13 -1.22
CA ILE A 37 -12.05 1.41 -0.52
C ILE A 37 -11.72 2.57 -1.45
N PHE A 38 -10.61 2.51 -2.18
CA PHE A 38 -10.21 3.54 -3.13
C PHE A 38 -11.27 3.80 -4.22
N GLU A 39 -11.86 2.74 -4.78
CA GLU A 39 -12.97 2.84 -5.73
C GLU A 39 -14.21 3.47 -5.08
N GLN A 40 -14.53 3.13 -3.83
CA GLN A 40 -15.65 3.76 -3.11
C GLN A 40 -15.40 5.25 -2.84
N LEU A 41 -14.16 5.65 -2.53
CA LEU A 41 -13.81 7.07 -2.33
C LEU A 41 -14.04 7.88 -3.61
N PHE A 42 -13.74 7.31 -4.78
CA PHE A 42 -14.07 7.92 -6.07
C PHE A 42 -15.57 8.05 -6.28
N VAL A 43 -16.36 7.01 -5.98
CA VAL A 43 -17.83 7.05 -6.10
C VAL A 43 -18.44 8.11 -5.18
N LEU A 44 -17.83 8.33 -4.00
CA LEU A 44 -18.24 9.34 -3.05
C LEU A 44 -17.73 10.75 -3.38
N GLU A 45 -17.02 10.92 -4.51
CA GLU A 45 -16.42 12.19 -4.95
C GLU A 45 -15.53 12.85 -3.87
N ILE A 46 -14.85 12.02 -3.07
CA ILE A 46 -13.93 12.52 -2.05
C ILE A 46 -12.62 12.91 -2.71
N ASP A 47 -12.19 14.15 -2.51
CA ASP A 47 -10.86 14.60 -2.94
C ASP A 47 -9.75 14.04 -2.03
N PHE A 48 -8.91 13.19 -2.62
CA PHE A 48 -7.76 12.57 -1.98
C PHE A 48 -6.46 12.71 -2.77
N ASP A 49 -6.38 13.69 -3.68
CA ASP A 49 -5.14 13.93 -4.44
C ASP A 49 -3.97 14.16 -3.49
N LEU A 50 -2.86 13.47 -3.72
CA LEU A 50 -1.65 13.63 -2.93
C LEU A 50 -0.96 14.96 -3.29
N SER A 51 -0.40 15.61 -2.29
CA SER A 51 0.48 16.77 -2.47
C SER A 51 1.87 16.32 -2.89
N GLU A 52 2.68 17.24 -3.43
CA GLU A 52 4.07 16.94 -3.81
C GLU A 52 4.93 16.42 -2.65
N ASP A 53 4.63 16.83 -1.42
CA ASP A 53 5.35 16.35 -0.23
C ASP A 53 4.95 14.90 0.10
N GLU A 54 3.66 14.55 -0.04
CA GLU A 54 3.17 13.18 0.14
C GLU A 54 3.68 12.25 -0.98
N GLU A 55 3.73 12.72 -2.23
CA GLU A 55 4.35 11.96 -3.33
C GLU A 55 5.84 11.74 -3.09
N ARG A 56 6.55 12.76 -2.57
CA ARG A 56 7.96 12.63 -2.18
C ARG A 56 8.18 11.62 -1.07
N GLU A 57 7.24 11.46 -0.14
CA GLU A 57 7.32 10.41 0.90
C GLU A 57 7.35 9.01 0.27
N ILE A 58 6.49 8.76 -0.72
CA ILE A 58 6.47 7.48 -1.46
C ILE A 58 7.80 7.24 -2.15
N MET A 59 8.31 8.26 -2.86
CA MET A 59 9.58 8.14 -3.59
C MET A 59 10.75 7.92 -2.64
N THR A 60 10.74 8.57 -1.48
CA THR A 60 11.75 8.41 -0.44
C THR A 60 11.77 6.97 0.07
N GLN A 61 10.61 6.42 0.42
CA GLN A 61 10.46 5.03 0.84
C GLN A 61 11.00 4.05 -0.20
N VAL A 62 10.64 4.23 -1.48
CA VAL A 62 11.12 3.39 -2.58
C VAL A 62 12.64 3.49 -2.78
N ASN A 63 13.22 4.68 -2.64
CA ASN A 63 14.65 4.90 -2.84
C ASN A 63 15.52 4.27 -1.74
N PHE A 64 14.97 4.00 -0.56
CA PHE A 64 15.68 3.33 0.52
C PHE A 64 15.72 1.81 0.38
N ILE A 65 15.01 1.24 -0.61
CA ILE A 65 15.04 -0.20 -0.86
C ILE A 65 16.43 -0.56 -1.42
N SER A 66 17.09 -1.50 -0.75
CA SER A 66 18.35 -2.08 -1.17
C SER A 66 18.18 -2.85 -2.47
N PRO A 67 19.17 -2.82 -3.38
CA PRO A 67 19.14 -3.64 -4.57
C PRO A 67 19.21 -5.13 -4.20
N VAL A 68 18.14 -5.87 -4.50
CA VAL A 68 17.98 -7.29 -4.19
C VAL A 68 17.40 -8.07 -5.37
N VAL A 69 17.40 -9.41 -5.28
CA VAL A 69 16.64 -10.24 -6.22
C VAL A 69 15.16 -9.84 -6.12
N ASN A 70 14.49 -9.68 -7.26
CA ASN A 70 13.11 -9.17 -7.35
C ASN A 70 12.91 -7.73 -6.82
N TYR A 71 13.96 -6.90 -6.84
CA TYR A 71 13.91 -5.47 -6.48
C TYR A 71 12.67 -4.75 -7.03
N ALA A 72 12.36 -4.93 -8.32
CA ALA A 72 11.20 -4.29 -8.95
C ALA A 72 9.87 -4.68 -8.28
N ARG A 73 9.73 -5.93 -7.81
CA ARG A 73 8.52 -6.41 -7.14
C ARG A 73 8.35 -5.76 -5.78
N ILE A 74 9.44 -5.70 -5.01
CA ILE A 74 9.45 -5.10 -3.67
C ILE A 74 9.17 -3.59 -3.79
N VAL A 75 9.81 -2.91 -4.74
CA VAL A 75 9.54 -1.50 -5.07
C VAL A 75 8.06 -1.28 -5.37
N GLN A 76 7.46 -2.09 -6.24
CA GLN A 76 6.04 -1.96 -6.57
C GLN A 76 5.14 -2.14 -5.34
N LEU A 77 5.45 -3.13 -4.49
CA LEU A 77 4.66 -3.43 -3.31
C LEU A 77 4.76 -2.29 -2.27
N VAL A 78 5.97 -1.82 -1.97
CA VAL A 78 6.20 -0.68 -1.07
C VAL A 78 5.52 0.57 -1.61
N PHE A 79 5.63 0.84 -2.92
CA PHE A 79 4.95 1.97 -3.55
C PHE A 79 3.44 1.88 -3.33
N GLN A 80 2.82 0.74 -3.66
CA GLN A 80 1.37 0.58 -3.58
C GLN A 80 0.84 0.67 -2.14
N LEU A 81 1.52 0.01 -1.20
CA LEU A 81 1.16 0.05 0.22
C LEU A 81 1.28 1.47 0.79
N THR A 82 2.39 2.15 0.51
CA THR A 82 2.60 3.54 0.97
C THR A 82 1.57 4.48 0.35
N TYR A 83 1.26 4.33 -0.94
CA TYR A 83 0.24 5.13 -1.62
C TYR A 83 -1.14 4.98 -0.98
N TYR A 84 -1.61 3.74 -0.75
CA TYR A 84 -2.90 3.52 -0.07
C TYR A 84 -2.91 4.09 1.34
N LYS A 85 -1.85 3.88 2.12
CA LYS A 85 -1.71 4.43 3.47
C LYS A 85 -1.87 5.95 3.50
N LEU A 86 -1.19 6.66 2.59
CA LEU A 86 -1.25 8.12 2.52
C LEU A 86 -2.64 8.62 2.15
N ILE A 87 -3.26 8.05 1.12
CA ILE A 87 -4.65 8.39 0.73
C ILE A 87 -5.60 8.17 1.91
N PHE A 88 -5.51 7.02 2.56
CA PHE A 88 -6.38 6.67 3.68
C PHE A 88 -6.21 7.61 4.87
N LYS A 89 -4.97 7.96 5.24
CA LYS A 89 -4.70 8.96 6.28
C LYS A 89 -5.25 10.33 5.88
N LYS A 90 -5.05 10.75 4.64
CA LYS A 90 -5.56 12.03 4.12
C LYS A 90 -7.07 12.11 4.19
N VAL A 91 -7.76 11.08 3.71
CA VAL A 91 -9.22 10.99 3.76
C VAL A 91 -9.74 11.07 5.19
N LEU A 92 -9.15 10.33 6.13
CA LEU A 92 -9.55 10.38 7.53
C LEU A 92 -9.31 11.76 8.16
N SER A 93 -8.23 12.45 7.76
CA SER A 93 -7.92 13.79 8.26
C SER A 93 -8.89 14.87 7.77
N LYS A 94 -9.39 14.74 6.52
CA LYS A 94 -10.36 15.66 5.92
C LYS A 94 -11.80 15.34 6.30
N ASN A 95 -12.15 14.04 6.44
CA ASN A 95 -13.52 13.56 6.57
C ASN A 95 -13.64 12.42 7.61
N LEU A 96 -13.73 12.79 8.89
CA LEU A 96 -13.72 11.84 10.02
C LEU A 96 -14.91 10.85 10.05
N ASN A 97 -16.03 11.15 9.37
CA ASN A 97 -17.29 10.40 9.50
C ASN A 97 -17.79 9.75 8.19
N ILE A 98 -16.88 9.31 7.33
CA ILE A 98 -17.29 8.54 6.14
C ILE A 98 -17.71 7.11 6.53
N PRO A 99 -18.64 6.47 5.80
CA PRO A 99 -19.10 5.11 6.09
C PRO A 99 -18.00 4.04 6.15
N LEU A 100 -16.81 4.34 5.61
CA LEU A 100 -15.67 3.44 5.54
C LEU A 100 -14.63 3.65 6.65
N THR A 101 -14.82 4.61 7.56
CA THR A 101 -13.80 5.00 8.57
C THR A 101 -13.19 3.81 9.32
N LYS A 102 -14.01 2.85 9.78
CA LYS A 102 -13.50 1.66 10.49
C LYS A 102 -12.66 0.75 9.61
N GLN A 103 -13.09 0.52 8.37
CA GLN A 103 -12.38 -0.31 7.40
C GLN A 103 -11.05 0.34 7.00
N ILE A 104 -11.06 1.65 6.78
CA ILE A 104 -9.87 2.43 6.46
C ILE A 104 -8.83 2.34 7.57
N ASN A 105 -9.23 2.53 8.83
CA ASN A 105 -8.30 2.40 9.98
C ASN A 105 -7.71 0.98 10.09
N ALA A 106 -8.52 -0.05 9.84
CA ALA A 106 -8.04 -1.43 9.84
C ALA A 106 -7.04 -1.68 8.70
N CYS A 107 -7.30 -1.16 7.50
CA CYS A 107 -6.38 -1.23 6.37
C CYS A 107 -5.07 -0.50 6.67
N ILE A 108 -5.10 0.74 7.18
CA ILE A 108 -3.90 1.49 7.58
C ILE A 108 -3.03 0.66 8.54
N THR A 109 -3.64 0.09 9.58
CA THR A 109 -2.93 -0.68 10.60
C THR A 109 -2.23 -1.90 9.99
N LYS A 110 -2.93 -2.65 9.12
CA LYS A 110 -2.35 -3.82 8.43
C LYS A 110 -1.25 -3.40 7.46
N ILE A 111 -1.47 -2.33 6.68
CA ILE A 111 -0.47 -1.79 5.75
C ILE A 111 0.81 -1.43 6.50
N GLU A 112 0.70 -0.74 7.63
CA GLU A 112 1.86 -0.38 8.46
C GLU A 112 2.63 -1.61 8.94
N GLN A 113 1.94 -2.70 9.31
CA GLN A 113 2.60 -3.96 9.67
C GLN A 113 3.38 -4.57 8.51
N TYR A 114 2.81 -4.58 7.30
CA TYR A 114 3.51 -5.10 6.11
C TYR A 114 4.70 -4.22 5.71
N LEU A 115 4.57 -2.89 5.81
CA LEU A 115 5.67 -1.97 5.55
C LEU A 115 6.82 -2.19 6.53
N VAL A 116 6.55 -2.40 7.82
CA VAL A 116 7.60 -2.72 8.81
C VAL A 116 8.35 -4.00 8.44
N ILE A 117 7.63 -5.06 8.02
CA ILE A 117 8.28 -6.31 7.59
C ILE A 117 9.20 -6.05 6.38
N LEU A 118 8.73 -5.27 5.39
CA LEU A 118 9.51 -4.94 4.21
C LEU A 118 10.72 -4.05 4.54
N GLU A 119 10.54 -3.06 5.42
CA GLU A 119 11.59 -2.18 5.91
C GLU A 119 12.70 -2.96 6.60
N ASP A 120 12.35 -3.90 7.49
CA ASP A 120 13.33 -4.68 8.25
C ASP A 120 14.19 -5.61 7.39
N HIS A 121 13.72 -6.02 6.20
CA HIS A 121 14.43 -6.97 5.35
C HIS A 121 15.07 -6.34 4.12
N TYR A 122 14.48 -5.26 3.59
CA TYR A 122 14.85 -4.75 2.28
C TYR A 122 15.42 -3.35 2.29
N PHE A 123 15.34 -2.59 3.38
CA PHE A 123 15.77 -1.20 3.37
C PHE A 123 17.24 -1.05 3.79
N SER A 124 18.01 -0.27 3.03
CA SER A 124 19.39 0.09 3.40
C SER A 124 19.32 1.20 4.46
N ARG A 125 19.68 0.86 5.70
CA ARG A 125 19.83 1.81 6.81
C ARG A 125 21.10 2.63 6.70
#